data_AF-A0A1I7UKT7-F1
#
_entry.id   AF-A0A1I7UKT7-F1
#
_cell.length_a   1.000
_cell.length_b   1.000
_cell.length_c   1.000
_cell.angle_alpha   90.00
_cell.angle_beta   90.00
_cell.angle_gamma   90.00
#
_symmetry.space_group_name_H-M   'P 1'
#
loop_
_entity.id
_entity.type
_entity.pdbx_description
1 polymer ?
#
loop_
_entity_poly.entity_id
_entity_poly.type
_entity_poly.pdbx_seq_one_letter_code
_entity_poly.pdbx_strand_id
1 'polypeptide(L)'
;MRDRRSYALNGLCFFENAKEHLEEDDFPEMPIGCIGGISGWHLCLDRISDGRMWYQPSIITNQTPQLQSRYYLDIVKNEGMINVPVVKRIVLNPSFGPLGPFISFDDLIDEKNGYLKFDGLIVEYGFQIEGMLDRDNIWTFNFDDRMFDCQKKANMISFYKDLENGGMKFFRCHKQLLTHHSTYFEFGLPGNRMIELNNEDLQYFDEFLQLSHGARIRQYEYTTQRNLIYAKKYELFNVTQFIDQAMKHGSSPWLLKFTPVTKYNLNHSLAHLLRKYESLDRLVWVLKHFSSTNMSGESMKKCVRRFLELV
;
A
#
# COMPACT_ATOMS: atom_id res chain seq x y z
N MET A 1 21.16 -0.10 9.03
CA MET A 1 20.60 1.10 8.37
C MET A 1 19.96 1.94 9.48
N ARG A 2 20.71 2.91 10.04
CA ARG A 2 20.35 3.67 11.26
C ARG A 2 19.74 5.05 10.97
N ASP A 3 19.38 5.33 9.72
CA ASP A 3 18.84 6.65 9.38
C ASP A 3 17.31 6.64 9.50
N ARG A 4 16.79 7.25 10.56
CA ARG A 4 15.34 7.41 10.75
C ARG A 4 14.64 8.15 9.62
N ARG A 5 15.36 8.99 8.86
CA ARG A 5 14.79 9.74 7.71
C ARG A 5 14.40 8.84 6.56
N SER A 6 14.80 7.57 6.61
CA SER A 6 14.36 6.53 5.70
C SER A 6 12.90 6.12 5.89
N TYR A 7 12.29 6.39 7.05
CA TYR A 7 10.91 5.98 7.38
C TYR A 7 9.89 7.08 7.07
N ALA A 8 8.65 6.68 6.73
CA ALA A 8 7.56 7.62 6.48
C ALA A 8 7.26 8.55 7.67
N LEU A 9 7.11 7.96 8.86
CA LEU A 9 6.93 8.67 10.12
C LEU A 9 8.20 8.52 10.95
N ASN A 10 8.82 9.62 11.38
CA ASN A 10 10.04 9.57 12.17
C ASN A 10 10.23 10.85 12.98
N GLY A 11 10.95 10.75 14.10
CA GLY A 11 11.10 11.87 15.01
C GLY A 11 12.02 11.59 16.19
N LEU A 12 12.22 12.63 17.01
CA LEU A 12 12.71 12.50 18.38
C LEU A 12 11.51 12.86 19.27
N CYS A 13 11.26 12.06 20.28
CA CYS A 13 10.34 12.38 21.33
C CYS A 13 11.15 12.64 22.59
N PHE A 14 10.89 13.76 23.25
CA PHE A 14 11.51 14.11 24.52
C PHE A 14 10.45 13.99 25.61
N PHE A 15 10.71 13.14 26.60
CA PHE A 15 9.94 13.05 27.82
C PHE A 15 10.65 13.91 28.86
N GLU A 16 10.08 15.08 29.14
CA GLU A 16 10.53 15.95 30.22
C GLU A 16 10.34 15.26 31.57
N ASN A 17 11.10 15.65 32.59
CA ASN A 17 10.96 15.15 33.96
C ASN A 17 10.97 13.61 34.05
N ALA A 18 11.78 12.97 33.21
CA ALA A 18 11.70 11.52 33.00
C ALA A 18 11.98 10.73 34.28
N LYS A 19 12.80 11.26 35.18
CA LYS A 19 13.07 10.60 36.46
C LYS A 19 11.83 10.54 37.34
N GLU A 20 11.08 11.64 37.42
CA GLU A 20 9.83 11.74 38.18
C GLU A 20 8.81 10.75 37.61
N HIS A 21 8.67 10.72 36.28
CA HIS A 21 7.80 9.76 35.61
C HIS A 21 8.20 8.29 35.78
N LEU A 22 9.51 7.99 35.90
CA LEU A 22 9.99 6.64 36.19
C LEU A 22 9.66 6.20 37.62
N GLU A 23 9.59 7.14 38.57
CA GLU A 23 9.27 6.90 39.97
C GLU A 23 7.75 6.78 40.20
N GLU A 24 6.96 7.62 39.54
CA GLU A 24 5.49 7.67 39.69
C GLU A 24 4.73 6.75 38.71
N ASP A 25 5.38 6.25 37.66
CA ASP A 25 4.78 5.41 36.60
C ASP A 25 3.62 6.08 35.85
N ASP A 26 3.83 7.34 35.46
CA ASP A 26 2.82 8.19 34.84
C ASP A 26 3.30 8.82 33.52
N PHE A 27 4.16 8.13 32.78
CA PHE A 27 4.66 8.60 31.48
C PHE A 27 3.51 8.99 30.53
N PRO A 28 3.58 10.18 29.91
CA PRO A 28 2.53 10.64 29.01
C PRO A 28 2.56 9.92 27.66
N GLU A 29 1.39 9.81 27.03
CA GLU A 29 1.30 9.37 25.62
C GLU A 29 1.61 10.54 24.69
N MET A 30 2.71 10.45 23.93
CA MET A 30 3.17 11.55 23.10
C MET A 30 2.66 11.40 21.66
N PRO A 31 1.83 12.32 21.14
CA PRO A 31 1.28 12.19 19.80
C PRO A 31 2.39 12.29 18.75
N ILE A 32 2.49 11.26 17.89
CA ILE A 32 3.46 11.21 16.80
C ILE A 32 2.82 11.42 15.42
N GLY A 33 1.48 11.46 15.34
CA GLY A 33 0.76 11.94 14.16
C GLY A 33 0.00 10.85 13.40
N CYS A 34 0.15 10.86 12.07
CA CYS A 34 -0.60 10.01 11.13
C CYS A 34 0.35 9.21 10.25
N ILE A 35 0.06 7.93 10.06
CA ILE A 35 0.76 7.02 9.14
C ILE A 35 -0.22 5.96 8.65
N GLY A 36 -0.13 5.60 7.37
CA GLY A 36 -0.95 4.59 6.70
C GLY A 36 -2.40 5.02 6.52
N GLY A 37 -2.66 6.33 6.49
CA GLY A 37 -4.01 6.89 6.53
C GLY A 37 -4.68 6.77 7.91
N ILE A 38 -3.95 6.31 8.93
CA ILE A 38 -4.43 6.11 10.30
C ILE A 38 -3.90 7.26 11.17
N SER A 39 -4.81 8.04 11.75
CA SER A 39 -4.49 9.08 12.72
C SER A 39 -4.50 8.55 14.16
N GLY A 40 -3.89 9.33 15.07
CA GLY A 40 -3.90 9.01 16.50
C GLY A 40 -2.86 7.97 16.89
N TRP A 41 -1.67 8.08 16.31
CA TRP A 41 -0.50 7.33 16.78
C TRP A 41 0.19 8.09 17.89
N HIS A 42 0.58 7.37 18.95
CA HIS A 42 1.30 7.90 20.10
C HIS A 42 2.55 7.07 20.36
N LEU A 43 3.56 7.70 20.94
CA LEU A 43 4.74 7.05 21.48
C LEU A 43 4.65 7.10 23.01
N CYS A 44 4.85 5.96 23.65
CA CYS A 44 4.77 5.81 25.10
C CYS A 44 6.01 5.07 25.62
N LEU A 45 6.18 5.05 26.94
CA LEU A 45 7.16 4.21 27.62
C LEU A 45 6.41 3.23 28.52
N ASP A 46 6.28 1.98 28.07
CA ASP A 46 5.53 0.96 28.80
C ASP A 46 6.37 0.41 29.96
N ARG A 47 5.78 0.35 31.15
CA ARG A 47 6.35 -0.34 32.30
C ARG A 47 5.97 -1.82 32.29
N ILE A 48 6.96 -2.66 32.56
CA ILE A 48 6.80 -4.11 32.70
C ILE A 48 7.42 -4.54 34.03
N SER A 49 6.64 -5.24 34.85
CA SER A 49 7.07 -5.74 36.16
C SER A 49 7.09 -7.26 36.18
N ASP A 50 8.27 -7.84 36.36
CA ASP A 50 8.49 -9.29 36.54
C ASP A 50 9.48 -9.51 37.71
N GLY A 51 9.16 -8.94 38.87
CA GLY A 51 10.06 -8.89 40.04
C GLY A 51 11.19 -7.86 39.93
N ARG A 52 11.44 -7.31 38.74
CA ARG A 52 12.21 -6.08 38.49
C ARG A 52 11.41 -5.12 37.62
N MET A 53 11.80 -3.85 37.67
CA MET A 53 11.18 -2.77 36.93
C MET A 53 11.89 -2.58 35.59
N TRP A 54 11.14 -2.74 34.50
CA TRP A 54 11.61 -2.55 33.13
C TRP A 54 10.75 -1.55 32.40
N TYR A 55 11.36 -0.83 31.48
CA TYR A 55 10.71 0.13 30.61
C TYR A 55 11.04 -0.17 29.15
N GLN A 56 10.06 0.05 28.28
CA GLN A 56 10.19 -0.18 26.85
C GLN A 56 9.41 0.88 26.06
N PRO A 57 10.03 1.57 25.08
CA PRO A 57 9.30 2.45 24.19
C PRO A 57 8.33 1.67 23.33
N SER A 58 7.11 2.17 23.16
CA SER A 58 6.10 1.57 22.30
C SER A 58 5.40 2.61 21.44
N ILE A 59 4.98 2.22 20.24
CA ILE A 59 4.13 3.05 19.38
C ILE A 59 2.73 2.45 19.37
N ILE A 60 1.74 3.19 19.86
CA ILE A 60 0.37 2.69 20.06
C ILE A 60 -0.65 3.47 19.23
N THR A 61 -1.80 2.85 18.99
CA THR A 61 -2.97 3.50 18.39
C THR A 61 -4.26 2.82 18.85
N ASN A 62 -5.32 3.61 18.98
CA ASN A 62 -6.66 3.12 19.36
C ASN A 62 -7.37 2.37 18.22
N GLN A 63 -6.86 2.41 16.99
CA GLN A 63 -7.50 1.77 15.83
C GLN A 63 -7.14 0.29 15.66
N THR A 64 -6.20 -0.24 16.48
CA THR A 64 -5.75 -1.64 16.52
C THR A 64 -5.70 -2.38 15.16
N PRO A 65 -5.06 -1.83 14.12
CA PRO A 65 -4.98 -2.48 12.81
C PRO A 65 -4.02 -3.68 12.83
N GLN A 66 -4.22 -4.65 11.93
CA GLN A 66 -3.20 -5.66 11.63
C GLN A 66 -2.31 -5.15 10.48
N LEU A 67 -1.02 -5.01 10.74
CA LEU A 67 -0.10 -4.27 9.87
C LEU A 67 1.12 -5.11 9.51
N GLN A 68 1.57 -5.05 8.26
CA GLN A 68 2.94 -5.38 7.93
C GLN A 68 3.75 -4.10 8.04
N SER A 69 4.74 -4.09 8.92
CA SER A 69 5.47 -2.87 9.25
C SER A 69 6.99 -3.08 9.28
N ARG A 70 7.68 -1.95 9.19
CA ARG A 70 9.09 -1.81 9.49
C ARG A 70 9.26 -0.66 10.46
N TYR A 71 10.08 -0.85 11.48
CA TYR A 71 10.31 0.19 12.45
C TYR A 71 11.74 0.19 13.01
N TYR A 72 12.09 1.34 13.57
CA TYR A 72 13.29 1.68 14.31
C TYR A 72 12.85 2.35 15.61
N LEU A 73 13.34 1.88 16.74
CA LEU A 73 13.13 2.49 18.06
C LEU A 73 14.42 2.45 18.86
N ASP A 74 14.77 3.58 19.47
CA ASP A 74 15.98 3.74 20.28
C ASP A 74 15.76 4.70 21.46
N ILE A 75 16.40 4.45 22.60
CA ILE A 75 16.44 5.39 23.74
C ILE A 75 17.80 6.06 23.76
N VAL A 76 17.89 7.27 23.22
CA VAL A 76 19.15 7.95 22.91
C VAL A 76 20.00 8.16 24.18
N LYS A 77 21.26 7.74 24.12
CA LYS A 77 22.28 8.03 25.14
C LYS A 77 23.02 9.33 24.87
N ASN A 78 23.77 9.79 25.87
CA ASN A 78 24.76 10.85 25.74
C ASN A 78 25.76 10.60 24.60
N GLU A 79 26.26 11.70 24.03
CA GLU A 79 27.15 11.66 22.87
C GLU A 79 28.39 10.80 23.12
N GLY A 80 28.74 9.95 22.16
CA GLY A 80 29.86 9.02 22.25
C GLY A 80 29.53 7.67 22.90
N MET A 81 28.35 7.50 23.49
CA MET A 81 27.91 6.21 24.01
C MET A 81 27.25 5.34 22.94
N ILE A 82 27.50 4.03 23.03
CA ILE A 82 26.93 3.05 22.09
C ILE A 82 25.54 2.66 22.56
N ASN A 83 24.59 2.70 21.62
CA ASN A 83 23.25 2.19 21.81
C ASN A 83 22.94 1.04 20.85
N VAL A 84 22.00 0.19 21.25
CA VAL A 84 21.50 -0.93 20.43
C VAL A 84 20.03 -0.67 20.11
N PRO A 85 19.73 0.03 19.00
CA PRO A 85 18.35 0.29 18.61
C PRO A 85 17.66 -1.02 18.20
N VAL A 86 16.35 -1.08 18.40
CA VAL A 86 15.52 -2.14 17.84
C VAL A 86 15.13 -1.77 16.42
N VAL A 87 15.53 -2.61 15.47
CA VAL A 87 15.14 -2.50 14.07
C VAL A 87 14.47 -3.79 13.65
N LYS A 88 13.18 -3.72 13.30
CA LYS A 88 12.40 -4.90 12.93
C LYS A 88 11.55 -4.66 11.70
N ARG A 89 11.25 -5.75 11.00
CA ARG A 89 10.24 -5.82 9.95
C ARG A 89 9.35 -7.01 10.27
N ILE A 90 8.12 -6.75 10.70
CA ILE A 90 7.23 -7.77 11.27
C ILE A 90 5.78 -7.53 10.87
N VAL A 91 4.95 -8.55 11.08
CA VAL A 91 3.49 -8.39 11.10
C VAL A 91 3.08 -8.08 12.54
N LEU A 92 2.49 -6.91 12.74
CA LEU A 92 1.89 -6.47 14.00
C LEU A 92 0.45 -6.96 14.05
N ASN A 93 0.12 -7.66 15.13
CA ASN A 93 -1.25 -8.08 15.40
C ASN A 93 -2.09 -6.90 15.91
N PRO A 94 -3.43 -6.96 15.77
CA PRO A 94 -4.33 -6.06 16.47
C PRO A 94 -3.94 -6.04 17.96
N SER A 95 -3.87 -4.84 18.54
CA SER A 95 -3.46 -4.57 19.93
C SER A 95 -1.96 -4.49 20.22
N PHE A 96 -1.07 -4.81 19.28
CA PHE A 96 0.37 -4.67 19.49
C PHE A 96 1.01 -3.65 18.56
N GLY A 97 1.71 -2.70 19.17
CA GLY A 97 2.51 -1.69 18.49
C GLY A 97 3.94 -2.13 18.19
N PRO A 98 4.71 -1.34 17.42
CA PRO A 98 6.17 -1.38 17.46
C PRO A 98 6.70 -1.28 18.89
N LEU A 99 7.57 -2.22 19.28
CA LEU A 99 8.20 -2.27 20.59
C LEU A 99 9.71 -2.06 20.50
N GLY A 100 10.24 -1.20 21.36
CA GLY A 100 11.64 -0.76 21.43
C GLY A 100 12.54 -1.63 22.30
N PRO A 101 13.71 -1.15 22.71
CA PRO A 101 14.59 -1.88 23.62
C PRO A 101 13.97 -1.98 25.03
N PHE A 102 14.23 -3.10 25.70
CA PHE A 102 13.94 -3.27 27.13
C PHE A 102 15.10 -2.72 27.94
N ILE A 103 14.83 -1.82 28.88
CA ILE A 103 15.85 -1.22 29.75
C ILE A 103 15.36 -1.28 31.19
N SER A 104 16.25 -1.62 32.13
CA SER A 104 15.88 -1.66 33.54
C SER A 104 15.73 -0.24 34.09
N PHE A 105 14.89 -0.07 35.11
CA PHE A 105 14.79 1.18 35.86
C PHE A 105 16.18 1.64 36.34
N ASP A 106 16.95 0.72 36.96
CA ASP A 106 18.29 0.99 37.47
C ASP A 106 19.22 1.51 36.37
N ASP A 107 19.16 0.93 35.17
CA ASP A 107 19.98 1.38 34.06
C ASP A 107 19.58 2.76 33.55
N LEU A 108 18.28 3.09 33.55
CA LEU A 108 17.78 4.40 33.11
C LEU A 108 18.22 5.51 34.06
N ILE A 109 18.17 5.26 35.38
CA ILE A 109 18.51 6.28 36.39
C ILE A 109 20.01 6.40 36.69
N ASP A 110 20.82 5.39 36.34
CA ASP A 110 22.28 5.49 36.51
C ASP A 110 22.86 6.50 35.51
N GLU A 111 23.31 7.64 36.03
CA GLU A 111 23.93 8.71 35.25
C GLU A 111 25.10 8.22 34.38
N LYS A 112 25.81 7.16 34.79
CA LYS A 112 26.92 6.58 34.02
C LYS A 112 26.46 5.93 32.72
N ASN A 113 25.20 5.48 32.66
CA ASN A 113 24.61 4.89 31.46
C ASN A 113 24.12 5.96 30.46
N GLY A 114 23.96 7.20 30.93
CA GLY A 114 23.78 8.38 30.09
C GLY A 114 22.45 8.45 29.34
N TYR A 115 21.38 7.82 29.84
CA TYR A 115 20.05 7.89 29.22
C TYR A 115 19.30 9.19 29.54
N LEU A 116 19.47 9.72 30.75
CA LEU A 116 18.83 10.97 31.18
C LEU A 116 19.67 12.17 30.74
N LYS A 117 19.12 12.98 29.82
CA LYS A 117 19.74 14.20 29.29
C LYS A 117 18.85 15.39 29.61
N PHE A 118 19.38 16.38 30.32
CA PHE A 118 18.62 17.55 30.78
C PHE A 118 17.34 17.16 31.55
N ASP A 119 17.47 16.18 32.45
CA ASP A 119 16.36 15.62 33.24
C ASP A 119 15.22 14.97 32.43
N GLY A 120 15.47 14.66 31.16
CA GLY A 120 14.51 13.99 30.30
C GLY A 120 15.09 12.81 29.54
N LEU A 121 14.18 12.02 28.97
CA LEU A 121 14.48 10.84 28.17
C LEU A 121 14.20 11.15 26.70
N ILE A 122 15.14 10.86 25.81
CA ILE A 122 14.96 11.04 24.37
C ILE A 122 14.74 9.68 23.73
N VAL A 123 13.59 9.48 23.08
CA VAL A 123 13.32 8.32 22.24
C VAL A 123 13.38 8.73 20.78
N GLU A 124 14.25 8.09 20.01
CA GLU A 124 14.31 8.23 18.55
C GLU A 124 13.49 7.13 17.90
N TYR A 125 12.65 7.50 16.93
CA TYR A 125 11.77 6.54 16.26
C TYR A 125 11.74 6.75 14.74
N GLY A 126 11.48 5.63 14.06
CA GLY A 126 11.12 5.57 12.65
C GLY A 126 10.09 4.46 12.46
N PHE A 127 8.98 4.76 11.80
CA PHE A 127 7.87 3.84 11.61
C PHE A 127 7.39 3.89 10.16
N GLN A 128 7.19 2.70 9.58
CA GLN A 128 6.71 2.50 8.23
C GLN A 128 5.65 1.41 8.25
N ILE A 129 4.45 1.73 7.74
CA ILE A 129 3.46 0.72 7.36
C ILE A 129 3.75 0.36 5.90
N GLU A 130 4.02 -0.92 5.65
CA GLU A 130 4.27 -1.46 4.30
C GLU A 130 2.98 -2.06 3.71
N GLY A 131 2.13 -2.63 4.55
CA GLY A 131 0.82 -3.13 4.16
C GLY A 131 -0.14 -3.24 5.34
N MET A 132 -1.43 -3.37 5.03
CA MET A 132 -2.52 -3.45 6.01
C MET A 132 -3.43 -4.62 5.64
N LEU A 133 -3.90 -5.36 6.64
CA LEU A 133 -4.92 -6.37 6.38
C LEU A 133 -6.29 -5.69 6.34
N ASP A 134 -6.99 -5.81 5.21
CA ASP A 134 -8.32 -5.25 5.07
C ASP A 134 -9.41 -6.14 5.71
N ARG A 135 -10.67 -5.70 5.62
CA ARG A 135 -11.83 -6.41 6.18
C ARG A 135 -12.14 -7.73 5.48
N ASP A 136 -11.64 -7.93 4.26
CA ASP A 136 -11.78 -9.15 3.49
C ASP A 136 -10.64 -10.16 3.76
N ASN A 137 -9.77 -9.86 4.73
CA ASN A 137 -8.53 -10.60 5.04
C ASN A 137 -7.55 -10.62 3.87
N ILE A 138 -7.47 -9.53 3.12
CA ILE A 138 -6.56 -9.34 2.01
C ILE A 138 -5.52 -8.30 2.41
N TRP A 139 -4.25 -8.64 2.21
CA TRP A 139 -3.17 -7.68 2.42
C TRP A 139 -3.17 -6.64 1.30
N THR A 140 -3.31 -5.37 1.68
CA THR A 140 -3.24 -4.22 0.80
C THR A 140 -1.95 -3.46 1.04
N PHE A 141 -1.43 -2.84 -0.02
CA PHE A 141 -0.28 -1.97 0.03
C PHE A 141 -0.68 -0.61 0.62
N ASN A 142 0.23 -0.02 1.40
CA ASN A 142 0.08 1.35 1.87
C ASN A 142 0.53 2.34 0.77
N PHE A 143 -0.41 3.08 0.21
CA PHE A 143 -0.13 4.14 -0.76
C PHE A 143 -0.25 5.56 -0.18
N ASP A 144 -0.68 5.71 1.08
CA ASP A 144 -0.83 7.02 1.71
C ASP A 144 0.53 7.61 2.09
N ASP A 145 1.53 6.78 2.38
CA ASP A 145 2.84 7.24 2.84
C ASP A 145 3.94 7.18 1.80
N ARG A 146 4.98 7.96 2.03
CA ARG A 146 6.25 7.79 1.30
C ARG A 146 6.82 6.41 1.58
N MET A 147 7.43 5.83 0.56
CA MET A 147 8.09 4.54 0.73
C MET A 147 9.39 4.67 1.53
N PHE A 148 9.74 3.58 2.20
CA PHE A 148 11.02 3.47 2.88
C PHE A 148 12.20 3.76 1.93
N ASP A 149 13.13 4.60 2.38
CA ASP A 149 14.31 5.06 1.64
C ASP A 149 14.02 5.81 0.31
N CYS A 150 12.79 6.26 0.05
CA CYS A 150 12.44 6.75 -1.30
C CYS A 150 13.26 7.95 -1.78
N GLN A 151 13.79 8.77 -0.87
CA GLN A 151 14.66 9.90 -1.22
C GLN A 151 16.04 9.43 -1.70
N LYS A 152 16.60 8.39 -1.06
CA LYS A 152 17.90 7.83 -1.41
C LYS A 152 17.83 6.94 -2.64
N LYS A 153 16.76 6.15 -2.75
CA LYS A 153 16.60 5.14 -3.81
C LYS A 153 15.89 5.64 -5.05
N ALA A 154 15.26 6.82 -5.00
CA ALA A 154 14.51 7.36 -6.13
C ALA A 154 13.53 6.35 -6.76
N ASN A 155 12.89 5.53 -5.91
CA ASN A 155 12.11 4.35 -6.31
C ASN A 155 10.60 4.52 -6.17
N MET A 156 10.10 5.75 -6.10
CA MET A 156 8.68 6.04 -5.88
C MET A 156 8.04 6.73 -7.10
N ILE A 157 6.82 6.32 -7.43
CA ILE A 157 5.91 7.04 -8.33
C ILE A 157 4.75 7.56 -7.48
N SER A 158 4.48 8.86 -7.52
CA SER A 158 3.36 9.48 -6.83
C SER A 158 2.29 9.89 -7.83
N PHE A 159 1.09 9.35 -7.69
CA PHE A 159 -0.09 9.89 -8.35
C PHE A 159 -0.71 10.94 -7.43
N TYR A 160 -1.14 12.07 -7.97
CA TYR A 160 -1.68 13.15 -7.15
C TYR A 160 -2.87 13.85 -7.77
N LYS A 161 -3.69 14.48 -6.92
CA LYS A 161 -4.77 15.37 -7.34
C LYS A 161 -5.03 16.45 -6.31
N ASP A 162 -5.21 17.67 -6.78
CA ASP A 162 -5.77 18.78 -6.02
C ASP A 162 -7.25 18.52 -5.71
N LEU A 163 -7.61 18.69 -4.45
CA LEU A 163 -8.96 18.58 -3.95
C LEU A 163 -9.61 19.97 -3.96
N GLU A 164 -10.93 20.02 -4.15
CA GLU A 164 -11.69 21.29 -4.22
C GLU A 164 -11.56 22.13 -2.93
N ASN A 165 -11.27 21.48 -1.80
CA ASN A 165 -11.03 22.15 -0.51
C ASN A 165 -9.60 22.71 -0.36
N GLY A 166 -8.79 22.73 -1.42
CA GLY A 166 -7.41 23.18 -1.40
C GLY A 166 -6.40 22.16 -0.86
N GLY A 167 -6.85 20.95 -0.52
CA GLY A 167 -5.96 19.83 -0.16
C GLY A 167 -5.36 19.12 -1.37
N MET A 168 -4.44 18.18 -1.14
CA MET A 168 -3.92 17.27 -2.17
C MET A 168 -4.07 15.83 -1.70
N LYS A 169 -4.60 14.95 -2.57
CA LYS A 169 -4.54 13.48 -2.38
C LYS A 169 -3.34 12.93 -3.13
N PHE A 170 -2.64 11.98 -2.51
CA PHE A 170 -1.52 11.27 -3.09
C PHE A 170 -1.72 9.76 -3.01
N PHE A 171 -1.20 9.05 -4.01
CA PHE A 171 -0.96 7.61 -3.99
C PHE A 171 0.50 7.34 -4.33
N ARG A 172 1.26 6.79 -3.39
CA ARG A 172 2.72 6.66 -3.44
C ARG A 172 3.09 5.20 -3.64
N CYS A 173 3.55 4.88 -4.83
CA CYS A 173 3.70 3.53 -5.34
C CYS A 173 5.16 3.12 -5.52
N HIS A 174 5.41 1.80 -5.51
CA HIS A 174 6.74 1.28 -5.80
C HIS A 174 7.02 1.28 -7.29
N LYS A 175 7.99 2.11 -7.73
CA LYS A 175 8.34 2.28 -9.14
C LYS A 175 8.59 0.95 -9.83
N GLN A 176 9.38 0.06 -9.21
CA GLN A 176 9.73 -1.25 -9.77
C GLN A 176 8.52 -2.14 -10.08
N LEU A 177 7.45 -2.07 -9.26
CA LEU A 177 6.26 -2.90 -9.46
C LEU A 177 5.44 -2.42 -10.66
N LEU A 178 5.32 -1.10 -10.80
CA LEU A 178 4.64 -0.51 -11.96
C LEU A 178 5.45 -0.66 -13.26
N THR A 179 6.77 -0.44 -13.22
CA THR A 179 7.64 -0.60 -14.39
C THR A 179 7.76 -2.05 -14.84
N HIS A 180 7.59 -3.03 -13.93
CA HIS A 180 7.51 -4.44 -14.31
C HIS A 180 6.35 -4.73 -15.27
N HIS A 181 5.28 -3.94 -15.20
CA HIS A 181 4.09 -4.12 -16.03
C HIS A 181 4.08 -3.28 -17.30
N SER A 182 4.80 -2.15 -17.33
CA SER A 182 4.71 -1.19 -18.44
C SER A 182 5.91 -0.25 -18.51
N THR A 183 6.39 -0.03 -19.73
CA THR A 183 7.42 0.97 -20.06
C THR A 183 6.91 2.40 -19.96
N TYR A 184 5.59 2.61 -19.85
CA TYR A 184 4.97 3.92 -19.57
C TYR A 184 5.63 4.61 -18.37
N PHE A 185 6.03 3.82 -17.38
CA PHE A 185 6.65 4.29 -16.14
C PHE A 185 8.18 4.45 -16.24
N GLU A 186 8.81 4.01 -17.32
CA GLU A 186 10.27 4.07 -17.54
C GLU A 186 10.75 5.40 -18.14
N PHE A 187 9.88 6.15 -18.83
CA PHE A 187 10.29 7.36 -19.54
C PHE A 187 10.73 8.51 -18.63
N GLY A 188 11.98 8.98 -18.83
CA GLY A 188 12.25 10.42 -18.93
C GLY A 188 13.19 11.07 -17.91
N LEU A 189 13.25 10.67 -16.63
CA LEU A 189 14.14 11.33 -15.65
C LEU A 189 14.56 10.40 -14.50
N PRO A 190 15.81 10.51 -14.00
CA PRO A 190 16.21 9.91 -12.73
C PRO A 190 15.43 10.56 -11.59
N GLY A 191 14.98 9.79 -10.60
CA GLY A 191 14.25 10.33 -9.45
C GLY A 191 12.87 9.71 -9.19
N ASN A 192 12.24 10.24 -8.14
CA ASN A 192 10.83 10.00 -7.85
C ASN A 192 9.96 10.77 -8.84
N ARG A 193 8.93 10.11 -9.38
CA ARG A 193 8.04 10.67 -10.42
C ARG A 193 6.72 11.14 -9.81
N MET A 194 6.13 12.17 -10.40
CA MET A 194 4.77 12.62 -10.10
C MET A 194 3.88 12.53 -11.35
N ILE A 195 2.64 12.06 -11.19
CA ILE A 195 1.66 11.92 -12.26
C ILE A 195 0.33 12.49 -11.75
N GLU A 196 -0.22 13.48 -12.45
CA GLU A 196 -1.52 14.05 -12.07
C GLU A 196 -2.67 13.12 -12.50
N LEU A 197 -3.69 13.03 -11.65
CA LEU A 197 -4.94 12.30 -11.90
C LEU A 197 -6.07 13.25 -12.35
N ASN A 198 -7.12 12.67 -12.96
CA ASN A 198 -8.37 13.38 -13.22
C ASN A 198 -9.34 13.26 -12.03
N ASN A 199 -10.35 14.13 -11.93
CA ASN A 199 -11.33 14.10 -10.83
C ASN A 199 -12.08 12.77 -10.74
N GLU A 200 -12.41 12.17 -11.89
CA GLU A 200 -13.05 10.85 -11.95
C GLU A 200 -12.18 9.72 -11.39
N ASP A 201 -10.86 9.94 -11.27
CA ASP A 201 -9.92 8.87 -11.00
C ASP A 201 -9.93 8.47 -9.51
N LEU A 202 -10.17 9.43 -8.61
CA LEU A 202 -9.89 9.31 -7.17
C LEU A 202 -10.61 8.16 -6.44
N GLN A 203 -11.85 7.87 -6.81
CA GLN A 203 -12.67 6.90 -6.04
C GLN A 203 -12.20 5.45 -6.21
N TYR A 204 -11.67 5.09 -7.38
CA TYR A 204 -11.35 3.69 -7.74
C TYR A 204 -9.86 3.47 -8.01
N PHE A 205 -9.04 4.52 -7.90
CA PHE A 205 -7.62 4.44 -8.22
C PHE A 205 -6.87 3.53 -7.26
N ASP A 206 -7.24 3.53 -5.97
CA ASP A 206 -6.61 2.67 -4.97
C ASP A 206 -6.72 1.20 -5.36
N GLU A 207 -7.93 0.71 -5.65
CA GLU A 207 -8.16 -0.68 -6.07
C GLU A 207 -7.34 -1.06 -7.31
N PHE A 208 -7.27 -0.17 -8.30
CA PHE A 208 -6.43 -0.37 -9.48
C PHE A 208 -4.95 -0.50 -9.11
N LEU A 209 -4.45 0.34 -8.21
CA LEU A 209 -3.08 0.27 -7.75
C LEU A 209 -2.83 -1.00 -6.94
N GLN A 210 -3.73 -1.40 -6.05
CA GLN A 210 -3.64 -2.65 -5.29
C GLN A 210 -3.47 -3.83 -6.25
N LEU A 211 -4.34 -3.90 -7.26
CA LEU A 211 -4.29 -4.93 -8.31
C LEU A 211 -2.97 -4.89 -9.09
N SER A 212 -2.52 -3.69 -9.46
CA SER A 212 -1.27 -3.46 -10.20
C SER A 212 -0.01 -3.76 -9.39
N HIS A 213 -0.13 -3.89 -8.07
CA HIS A 213 0.95 -4.31 -7.16
C HIS A 213 0.80 -5.78 -6.74
N GLY A 214 -0.19 -6.50 -7.29
CA GLY A 214 -0.37 -7.93 -7.09
C GLY A 214 -1.31 -8.32 -5.95
N ALA A 215 -1.97 -7.35 -5.30
CA ALA A 215 -3.02 -7.65 -4.32
C ALA A 215 -4.24 -8.26 -5.03
N ARG A 216 -4.73 -9.40 -4.50
CA ARG A 216 -5.87 -10.12 -5.07
C ARG A 216 -7.19 -9.64 -4.48
N ILE A 217 -7.48 -8.36 -4.64
CA ILE A 217 -8.73 -7.76 -4.18
C ILE A 217 -9.94 -8.39 -4.87
N ARG A 218 -11.06 -8.50 -4.15
CA ARG A 218 -12.33 -8.97 -4.72
C ARG A 218 -12.76 -8.03 -5.85
N GLN A 219 -13.02 -8.61 -7.01
CA GLN A 219 -13.43 -7.86 -8.20
C GLN A 219 -14.96 -7.72 -8.21
N TYR A 220 -15.45 -6.48 -8.15
CA TYR A 220 -16.86 -6.16 -8.39
C TYR A 220 -17.05 -5.67 -9.83
N GLU A 221 -18.24 -5.81 -10.40
CA GLU A 221 -18.49 -5.50 -11.82
C GLU A 221 -18.08 -4.06 -12.19
N TYR A 222 -18.54 -3.08 -11.40
CA TYR A 222 -18.22 -1.66 -11.65
C TYR A 222 -16.72 -1.37 -11.51
N THR A 223 -16.07 -1.93 -10.48
CA THR A 223 -14.65 -1.68 -10.22
C THR A 223 -13.76 -2.37 -11.25
N THR A 224 -14.15 -3.55 -11.72
CA THR A 224 -13.46 -4.28 -12.80
C THR A 224 -13.41 -3.46 -14.10
N GLN A 225 -14.50 -2.79 -14.47
CA GLN A 225 -14.54 -1.92 -15.65
C GLN A 225 -13.56 -0.75 -15.51
N ARG A 226 -13.55 -0.06 -14.36
CA ARG A 226 -12.64 1.07 -14.11
C ARG A 226 -11.18 0.60 -14.08
N ASN A 227 -10.89 -0.51 -13.41
CA ASN A 227 -9.56 -1.13 -13.37
C ASN A 227 -9.04 -1.45 -14.78
N LEU A 228 -9.90 -1.96 -15.66
CA LEU A 228 -9.53 -2.24 -17.05
C LEU A 228 -9.21 -0.96 -17.83
N ILE A 229 -9.99 0.11 -17.63
CA ILE A 229 -9.72 1.42 -18.26
C ILE A 229 -8.34 1.93 -17.83
N TYR A 230 -8.01 1.89 -16.54
CA TYR A 230 -6.69 2.30 -16.06
C TYR A 230 -5.57 1.40 -16.56
N ALA A 231 -5.76 0.08 -16.51
CA ALA A 231 -4.76 -0.87 -17.01
C ALA A 231 -4.44 -0.63 -18.48
N LYS A 232 -5.43 -0.23 -19.29
CA LYS A 232 -5.20 0.19 -20.68
C LYS A 232 -4.54 1.56 -20.79
N LYS A 233 -4.98 2.55 -20.02
CA LYS A 233 -4.41 3.91 -19.98
C LYS A 233 -2.91 3.89 -19.68
N TYR A 234 -2.48 3.03 -18.75
CA TYR A 234 -1.09 2.88 -18.32
C TYR A 234 -0.36 1.70 -18.98
N GLU A 235 -0.97 1.06 -19.97
CA GLU A 235 -0.38 -0.05 -20.74
C GLU A 235 0.08 -1.25 -19.88
N LEU A 236 -0.61 -1.52 -18.78
CA LEU A 236 -0.34 -2.66 -17.90
C LEU A 236 -0.92 -3.95 -18.49
N PHE A 237 -0.19 -4.57 -19.42
CA PHE A 237 -0.63 -5.76 -20.14
C PHE A 237 -0.92 -6.95 -19.22
N ASN A 238 -0.07 -7.19 -18.21
CA ASN A 238 -0.27 -8.29 -17.26
C ASN A 238 -1.54 -8.08 -16.42
N VAL A 239 -1.79 -6.84 -15.99
CA VAL A 239 -3.01 -6.48 -15.23
C VAL A 239 -4.25 -6.65 -16.10
N THR A 240 -4.20 -6.20 -17.36
CA THR A 240 -5.27 -6.41 -18.34
C THR A 240 -5.58 -7.90 -18.51
N GLN A 241 -4.56 -8.74 -18.66
CA GLN A 241 -4.71 -10.18 -18.82
C GLN A 241 -5.30 -10.84 -17.57
N PHE A 242 -4.86 -10.41 -16.38
CA PHE A 242 -5.43 -10.89 -15.12
C PHE A 242 -6.93 -10.60 -15.04
N ILE A 243 -7.33 -9.35 -15.33
CA ILE A 243 -8.74 -8.94 -15.33
C ILE A 243 -9.54 -9.76 -16.36
N ASP A 244 -9.00 -9.96 -17.58
CA ASP A 244 -9.63 -10.79 -18.63
C ASP A 244 -9.85 -12.25 -18.16
N GLN A 245 -8.90 -12.83 -17.45
CA GLN A 245 -9.05 -14.17 -16.89
C GLN A 245 -10.05 -14.22 -15.74
N ALA A 246 -10.04 -13.24 -14.84
CA ALA A 246 -10.98 -13.17 -13.73
C ALA A 246 -12.44 -13.05 -14.23
N MET A 247 -12.68 -12.27 -15.29
CA MET A 247 -13.99 -12.12 -15.92
C MET A 247 -14.56 -13.42 -16.50
N LYS A 248 -13.72 -14.37 -16.91
CA LYS A 248 -14.19 -15.68 -17.37
C LYS A 248 -14.89 -16.46 -16.26
N HIS A 249 -14.43 -16.28 -15.02
CA HIS A 249 -14.90 -17.00 -13.83
C HIS A 249 -15.97 -16.20 -13.07
N GLY A 250 -15.98 -14.86 -13.21
CA GLY A 250 -16.94 -13.96 -12.59
C GLY A 250 -18.21 -13.77 -13.43
N SER A 251 -19.37 -13.83 -12.78
CA SER A 251 -20.69 -13.66 -13.40
C SER A 251 -21.03 -12.19 -13.73
N SER A 252 -20.12 -11.37 -14.26
CA SER A 252 -20.46 -9.99 -14.66
C SER A 252 -21.21 -10.01 -16.01
N PRO A 253 -22.52 -9.73 -16.03
CA PRO A 253 -23.31 -9.78 -17.26
C PRO A 253 -23.00 -8.61 -18.21
N TRP A 254 -22.48 -7.49 -17.68
CA TRP A 254 -22.13 -6.32 -18.48
C TRP A 254 -20.79 -6.49 -19.20
N LEU A 255 -19.75 -7.00 -18.52
CA LEU A 255 -18.43 -7.19 -19.11
C LEU A 255 -18.37 -8.37 -20.09
N LEU A 256 -19.25 -9.35 -19.95
CA LEU A 256 -19.44 -10.43 -20.94
C LEU A 256 -20.31 -10.01 -22.14
N LYS A 257 -20.42 -8.72 -22.43
CA LYS A 257 -21.00 -8.22 -23.68
C LYS A 257 -19.94 -8.21 -24.78
N PHE A 258 -20.40 -8.35 -26.02
CA PHE A 258 -19.49 -8.40 -27.17
C PHE A 258 -18.67 -7.10 -27.31
N THR A 259 -19.28 -5.93 -27.10
CA THR A 259 -18.62 -4.62 -27.29
C THR A 259 -17.47 -4.35 -26.31
N PRO A 260 -17.60 -4.50 -24.97
CA PRO A 260 -16.47 -4.29 -24.07
C PRO A 260 -15.33 -5.28 -24.33
N VAL A 261 -15.68 -6.55 -24.57
CA VAL A 261 -14.70 -7.62 -24.82
C VAL A 261 -13.83 -7.34 -26.04
N THR A 262 -14.44 -6.89 -27.14
CA THR A 262 -13.70 -6.56 -28.35
C THR A 262 -12.96 -5.24 -28.23
N LYS A 263 -13.59 -4.19 -27.68
CA LYS A 263 -12.98 -2.87 -27.46
C LYS A 263 -11.67 -2.95 -26.66
N TYR A 264 -11.64 -3.78 -25.62
CA TYR A 264 -10.49 -3.91 -24.74
C TYR A 264 -9.58 -5.11 -25.08
N ASN A 265 -9.85 -5.82 -26.18
CA ASN A 265 -9.10 -7.02 -26.60
C ASN A 265 -9.02 -8.09 -25.49
N LEU A 266 -10.14 -8.36 -24.83
CA LEU A 266 -10.29 -9.35 -23.76
C LEU A 266 -10.40 -10.76 -24.35
N ASN A 267 -9.24 -11.28 -24.72
CA ASN A 267 -9.09 -12.47 -25.53
C ASN A 267 -9.64 -13.76 -24.89
N HIS A 268 -9.52 -13.91 -23.57
CA HIS A 268 -10.04 -15.06 -22.83
C HIS A 268 -11.57 -14.96 -22.65
N SER A 269 -12.05 -13.77 -22.30
CA SER A 269 -13.48 -13.47 -22.19
C SER A 269 -14.20 -13.62 -23.54
N LEU A 270 -13.57 -13.20 -24.64
CA LEU A 270 -14.11 -13.39 -25.99
C LEU A 270 -14.28 -14.87 -26.33
N ALA A 271 -13.26 -15.67 -26.07
CA ALA A 271 -13.33 -17.11 -26.33
C ALA A 271 -14.45 -17.77 -25.49
N HIS A 272 -14.62 -17.36 -24.24
CA HIS A 272 -15.70 -17.85 -23.39
C HIS A 272 -17.08 -17.39 -23.89
N LEU A 273 -17.24 -16.12 -24.27
CA LEU A 273 -18.47 -15.57 -24.83
C LEU A 273 -18.87 -16.27 -26.14
N LEU A 274 -17.91 -16.48 -27.04
CA LEU A 274 -18.14 -17.12 -28.33
C LEU A 274 -18.66 -18.55 -28.21
N ARG A 275 -18.21 -19.30 -27.19
CA ARG A 275 -18.72 -20.65 -26.90
C ARG A 275 -20.20 -20.67 -26.50
N LYS A 276 -20.74 -19.57 -25.98
CA LYS A 276 -22.17 -19.45 -25.62
C LYS A 276 -23.08 -19.19 -26.82
N TYR A 277 -22.52 -18.85 -27.99
CA TYR A 277 -23.29 -18.77 -29.22
C TYR A 277 -23.41 -20.17 -29.83
N GLU A 278 -24.58 -20.77 -29.69
CA GLU A 278 -24.90 -22.10 -30.22
C GLU A 278 -25.49 -22.05 -31.64
N SER A 279 -25.99 -20.88 -32.09
CA SER A 279 -26.56 -20.72 -33.42
C SER A 279 -25.75 -19.77 -34.30
N LEU A 280 -25.60 -20.17 -35.57
CA LEU A 280 -24.94 -19.39 -36.60
C LEU A 280 -25.61 -18.02 -36.78
N ASP A 281 -26.95 -17.98 -36.84
CA ASP A 281 -27.72 -16.75 -37.02
C ASP A 281 -27.46 -15.73 -35.92
N ARG A 282 -27.36 -16.17 -34.67
CA ARG A 282 -27.09 -15.29 -33.52
C ARG A 282 -25.68 -14.74 -33.58
N LEU A 283 -24.68 -15.56 -33.95
CA LEU A 283 -23.31 -15.10 -34.14
C LEU A 283 -23.21 -14.08 -35.28
N VAL A 284 -23.83 -14.36 -36.42
CA VAL A 284 -23.87 -13.45 -37.59
C VAL A 284 -24.56 -12.14 -37.22
N TRP A 285 -25.68 -12.19 -36.50
CA TRP A 285 -26.39 -11.00 -36.03
C TRP A 285 -25.47 -10.12 -35.17
N VAL A 286 -24.78 -10.70 -34.19
CA VAL A 286 -23.83 -9.97 -33.33
C VAL A 286 -22.70 -9.36 -34.16
N LEU A 287 -22.06 -10.14 -35.04
CA LEU A 287 -20.95 -9.64 -35.86
C LEU A 287 -21.37 -8.50 -36.80
N LYS A 288 -22.60 -8.53 -37.33
CA LYS A 288 -23.17 -7.45 -38.16
C LYS A 288 -23.48 -6.19 -37.35
N HIS A 289 -24.02 -6.32 -36.13
CA HIS A 289 -24.45 -5.18 -35.31
C HIS A 289 -23.32 -4.50 -34.54
N PHE A 290 -22.23 -5.20 -34.25
CA PHE A 290 -21.10 -4.66 -33.49
C PHE A 290 -19.86 -4.43 -34.38
N SER A 291 -20.10 -4.06 -35.63
CA SER A 291 -19.15 -3.98 -36.76
C SER A 291 -17.67 -3.74 -36.42
N SER A 292 -16.85 -4.59 -37.03
CA SER A 292 -15.39 -4.78 -37.11
C SER A 292 -14.38 -3.63 -36.93
N THR A 293 -14.73 -2.36 -36.83
CA THR A 293 -13.73 -1.27 -36.93
C THR A 293 -12.76 -1.20 -35.74
N ASN A 294 -13.12 -1.78 -34.59
CA ASN A 294 -12.29 -1.73 -33.37
C ASN A 294 -11.78 -3.10 -32.89
N MET A 295 -11.98 -4.19 -33.66
CA MET A 295 -11.52 -5.52 -33.24
C MET A 295 -10.06 -5.75 -33.63
N SER A 296 -9.24 -6.22 -32.69
CA SER A 296 -7.91 -6.73 -33.04
C SER A 296 -7.99 -7.93 -34.00
N GLY A 297 -6.93 -8.12 -34.79
CA GLY A 297 -6.79 -9.30 -35.64
C GLY A 297 -6.97 -10.63 -34.88
N GLU A 298 -6.50 -10.69 -33.63
CA GLU A 298 -6.67 -11.88 -32.79
C GLU A 298 -8.13 -12.11 -32.39
N SER A 299 -8.88 -11.04 -32.11
CA SER A 299 -10.32 -11.13 -31.84
C SER A 299 -11.09 -11.59 -33.08
N MET A 300 -10.73 -11.08 -34.27
CA MET A 300 -11.31 -11.53 -35.54
C MET A 300 -11.05 -13.01 -35.80
N LYS A 301 -9.82 -13.50 -35.61
CA LYS A 301 -9.47 -14.93 -35.78
C LYS A 301 -10.34 -15.83 -34.91
N LYS A 302 -10.61 -15.45 -33.66
CA LYS A 302 -11.49 -16.21 -32.76
C LYS A 302 -12.94 -16.23 -33.22
N CYS A 303 -13.46 -15.11 -33.71
CA CYS A 303 -14.80 -15.04 -34.27
C CYS A 303 -14.93 -15.93 -35.52
N VAL A 304 -13.96 -15.85 -36.44
CA VAL A 304 -13.93 -16.68 -37.66
C VAL A 304 -13.84 -18.17 -37.30
N ARG A 305 -12.99 -18.54 -36.35
CA ARG A 305 -12.91 -19.91 -35.86
C ARG A 305 -14.28 -20.40 -35.37
N ARG A 306 -14.96 -19.62 -34.52
CA ARG A 306 -16.29 -20.01 -34.01
C ARG A 306 -17.34 -20.10 -35.10
N PHE A 307 -17.29 -19.20 -36.09
CA PHE A 307 -18.16 -19.25 -37.25
C PHE A 307 -18.00 -20.57 -38.01
N LEU A 308 -16.76 -20.97 -38.30
CA LEU A 308 -16.44 -22.24 -38.98
C LEU A 308 -16.83 -23.49 -38.16
N GLU A 309 -16.87 -23.41 -36.83
CA GLU A 309 -17.34 -24.50 -35.96
C GLU A 309 -18.87 -24.68 -35.98
N LEU A 310 -19.62 -23.69 -36.47
CA LEU A 310 -21.10 -23.67 -36.49
C LEU A 310 -21.69 -23.86 -37.90
N VAL A 311 -20.85 -23.86 -38.94
CA VAL A 311 -21.19 -24.19 -40.34
C VAL A 311 -20.95 -25.68 -40.55
#